data_AF-S7NKB4-F1
#
_entry.id   AF-S7NKB4-F1
#
_cell.length_a   1.000
_cell.length_b   1.000
_cell.length_c   1.000
_cell.angle_alpha   90.00
_cell.angle_beta   90.00
_cell.angle_gamma   90.00
#
_symmetry.space_group_name_H-M   'P 1'
#
loop_
_entity.id
_entity.type
_entity.pdbx_description
1 polymer ?
#
loop_
_entity_poly.entity_id
_entity_poly.type
_entity_poly.pdbx_seq_one_letter_code
_entity_poly.pdbx_strand_id
1 'polypeptide(L)'
;MMVVPNPLSPTVAAGVPPILLDKQFSEFTPDITPIILAAHTNNYEIIKLLVQKGVSVPRPHEVRCNCVECVSSSDVDSLRHSRSRLNIYKALASPSLIALSSEDPFLTAFQLSWELQELSKVENEFKSEYEELSQQCKQFAKDLLDQTRSSRELEIILNYRDDNSLIEDQSGNDLARLKLAIKYRQKEVSVARIYPSKHHNFNHSAGNWYSKISLLLLLPPPGSTAVEMGKAPTAPTALASRDPGVWCPLVS
;
A
#
# COMPACT_ATOMS: atom_id res chain seq x y z
N MET A 1 2.90 -22.79 77.87
CA MET A 1 2.57 -21.43 78.30
C MET A 1 3.65 -20.50 77.76
N MET A 2 3.34 -19.69 76.76
CA MET A 2 4.23 -18.63 76.29
C MET A 2 3.59 -17.26 76.58
N VAL A 3 4.47 -16.29 76.78
CA VAL A 3 4.36 -15.05 77.55
C VAL A 3 3.58 -13.94 76.82
N VAL A 4 2.89 -13.09 77.58
CA VAL A 4 2.14 -11.87 77.18
C VAL A 4 3.11 -10.67 76.94
N PRO A 5 2.71 -9.48 76.41
CA PRO A 5 3.37 -8.85 75.26
C PRO A 5 3.99 -7.46 75.56
N ASN A 6 4.42 -6.79 74.48
CA ASN A 6 4.47 -5.33 74.22
C ASN A 6 5.87 -4.67 74.21
N PRO A 7 5.99 -3.41 73.71
CA PRO A 7 6.11 -3.00 72.30
C PRO A 7 7.48 -2.34 72.02
N LEU A 8 7.82 -2.11 70.75
CA LEU A 8 8.55 -0.93 70.22
C LEU A 8 8.71 -1.13 68.70
N SER A 9 7.93 -0.39 67.92
CA SER A 9 8.23 -0.05 66.52
C SER A 9 9.35 1.03 66.53
N PRO A 10 10.17 1.24 65.46
CA PRO A 10 9.70 1.43 64.08
C PRO A 10 10.65 0.90 62.97
N THR A 11 10.09 0.36 61.89
CA THR A 11 10.69 0.62 60.57
C THR A 11 9.60 0.64 59.52
N VAL A 12 9.44 1.83 58.95
CA VAL A 12 8.60 2.13 57.81
C VAL A 12 9.13 1.34 56.61
N ALA A 13 8.34 0.40 56.10
CA ALA A 13 8.39 0.01 54.70
C ALA A 13 6.95 0.04 54.21
N ALA A 14 6.65 1.10 53.47
CA ALA A 14 5.34 1.45 52.97
C ALA A 14 4.65 0.25 52.31
N GLY A 15 3.40 0.02 52.68
CA GLY A 15 2.48 -0.77 51.88
C GLY A 15 2.32 -0.08 50.53
N VAL A 16 2.94 -0.66 49.50
CA VAL A 16 2.59 -0.36 48.12
C VAL A 16 1.24 -1.03 47.89
N PRO A 17 0.17 -0.29 47.56
CA PRO A 17 -1.12 -0.92 47.28
C PRO A 17 -1.00 -1.82 46.04
N PRO A 18 -1.74 -2.93 45.96
CA PRO A 18 -1.74 -3.79 44.79
C PRO A 18 -2.53 -3.11 43.66
N ILE A 19 -1.93 -2.11 43.01
CA ILE A 19 -2.40 -1.59 41.73
C ILE A 19 -1.60 -2.30 40.63
N LEU A 20 -1.63 -3.63 40.59
CA LEU A 20 -0.99 -4.38 39.50
C LEU A 20 -1.74 -5.68 39.30
N LEU A 21 -2.81 -5.59 38.51
CA LEU A 21 -3.18 -6.52 37.44
C LEU A 21 -4.64 -6.23 37.05
N ASP A 22 -4.91 -5.00 36.64
CA ASP A 22 -5.93 -4.84 35.61
C ASP A 22 -5.34 -5.51 34.37
N LYS A 23 -5.83 -6.71 34.07
CA LYS A 23 -5.68 -7.33 32.76
C LYS A 23 -6.16 -6.27 31.78
N GLN A 24 -5.24 -5.52 31.19
CA GLN A 24 -5.56 -4.46 30.24
C GLN A 24 -6.13 -5.16 29.01
N PHE A 25 -7.45 -5.31 28.99
CA PHE A 25 -8.19 -5.77 27.83
C PHE A 25 -8.12 -4.65 26.80
N SER A 26 -7.14 -4.73 25.91
CA SER A 26 -7.13 -3.92 24.71
C SER A 26 -8.24 -4.42 23.79
N GLU A 27 -9.10 -3.51 23.33
CA GLU A 27 -10.08 -3.79 22.28
C GLU A 27 -9.38 -4.10 20.94
N PHE A 28 -8.17 -3.54 20.75
CA PHE A 28 -7.37 -3.73 19.55
C PHE A 28 -6.30 -4.81 19.75
N THR A 29 -6.02 -5.55 18.67
CA THR A 29 -4.88 -6.46 18.63
C THR A 29 -3.57 -5.66 18.70
N PRO A 30 -2.51 -6.21 19.30
CA PRO A 30 -1.28 -5.47 19.58
C PRO A 30 -0.53 -4.98 18.31
N ASP A 31 -0.87 -5.52 17.14
CA ASP A 31 -0.35 -5.10 15.83
C ASP A 31 -1.01 -3.82 15.28
N ILE A 32 -2.12 -3.36 15.87
CA ILE A 32 -2.79 -2.12 15.46
C ILE A 32 -2.12 -0.93 16.13
N THR A 33 -1.27 -0.23 15.38
CA THR A 33 -0.68 1.04 15.81
C THR A 33 -1.65 2.22 15.56
N PRO A 34 -1.46 3.38 16.21
CA PRO A 34 -2.32 4.55 16.01
C PRO A 34 -2.44 5.00 14.55
N ILE A 35 -1.34 4.96 13.78
CA ILE A 35 -1.35 5.31 12.35
C ILE A 35 -2.10 4.28 11.51
N ILE A 36 -1.99 2.98 11.84
CA ILE A 36 -2.73 1.92 11.18
C ILE A 36 -4.24 2.11 11.41
N LEU A 37 -4.65 2.36 12.65
CA LEU A 37 -6.06 2.57 12.98
C LEU A 37 -6.63 3.83 12.31
N ALA A 38 -5.88 4.94 12.33
CA ALA A 38 -6.27 6.17 11.63
C ALA A 38 -6.45 5.92 10.12
N ALA A 39 -5.52 5.19 9.49
CA ALA A 39 -5.59 4.81 8.08
C ALA A 39 -6.78 3.89 7.78
N HIS A 40 -7.10 2.94 8.66
CA HIS A 40 -8.28 2.06 8.53
C HIS A 40 -9.60 2.85 8.53
N THR A 41 -9.68 3.93 9.32
CA THR A 41 -10.83 4.85 9.32
C THR A 41 -10.82 5.87 8.18
N ASN A 42 -9.74 5.90 7.38
CA ASN A 42 -9.51 6.85 6.28
C ASN A 42 -9.73 8.32 6.70
N ASN A 43 -9.34 8.68 7.92
CA ASN A 43 -9.50 10.04 8.45
C ASN A 43 -8.28 10.91 8.12
N TYR A 44 -8.42 11.74 7.09
CA TYR A 44 -7.35 12.60 6.57
C TYR A 44 -6.67 13.45 7.65
N GLU A 45 -7.43 14.10 8.54
CA GLU A 45 -6.86 15.03 9.52
C GLU A 45 -6.02 14.30 10.58
N ILE A 46 -6.50 13.15 11.06
CA ILE A 46 -5.76 12.33 12.04
C ILE A 46 -4.49 11.78 11.42
N ILE A 47 -4.59 11.25 10.19
CA ILE A 47 -3.43 10.71 9.46
C ILE A 47 -2.39 11.82 9.26
N LYS A 48 -2.82 13.01 8.81
CA LYS A 48 -1.95 14.16 8.60
C LYS A 48 -1.20 14.57 9.87
N LEU A 49 -1.91 14.65 11.00
CA LEU A 49 -1.29 14.97 12.29
C LEU A 49 -0.22 13.94 12.69
N LEU A 50 -0.49 12.65 12.51
CA LEU A 50 0.44 11.58 12.85
C LEU A 50 1.67 11.56 11.92
N VAL A 51 1.45 11.72 10.61
CA VAL A 51 2.54 11.79 9.61
C VAL A 51 3.44 12.99 9.87
N GLN A 52 2.87 14.15 10.24
CA GLN A 52 3.65 15.34 10.62
C GLN A 52 4.54 15.15 11.86
N LYS A 53 4.25 14.15 12.69
CA LYS A 53 5.08 13.76 13.83
C LYS A 53 6.13 12.71 13.48
N GLY A 54 6.26 12.34 12.20
CA GLY A 54 7.22 11.36 11.71
C GLY A 54 6.79 9.90 11.92
N VAL A 55 5.51 9.66 12.23
CA VAL A 55 4.98 8.29 12.38
C VAL A 55 4.68 7.72 11.00
N SER A 56 5.20 6.52 10.71
CA SER A 56 4.98 5.79 9.45
C SER A 56 4.38 4.41 9.68
N VAL A 57 3.70 3.88 8.66
CA VAL A 57 3.26 2.48 8.64
C VAL A 57 4.48 1.59 8.32
N PRO A 58 4.69 0.47 9.04
CA PRO A 58 5.80 -0.44 8.73
C PRO A 58 5.61 -1.09 7.36
N ARG A 59 6.70 -1.39 6.67
CA ARG A 59 6.65 -2.11 5.40
C ARG A 59 6.35 -3.59 5.68
N PRO A 60 5.34 -4.19 5.04
CA PRO A 60 5.07 -5.61 5.19
C PRO A 60 6.20 -6.43 4.55
N HIS A 61 6.58 -7.54 5.19
CA HIS A 61 7.45 -8.53 4.58
C HIS A 61 6.67 -9.36 3.55
N GLU A 62 7.40 -9.92 2.58
CA GLU A 62 6.82 -10.87 1.64
C GLU A 62 6.25 -12.10 2.36
N VAL A 63 5.23 -12.72 1.79
CA VAL A 63 4.54 -13.89 2.39
C VAL A 63 5.50 -15.05 2.70
N ARG A 64 6.58 -15.20 1.91
CA ARG A 64 7.59 -16.26 2.06
C ARG A 64 8.91 -15.76 2.68
N CYS A 65 8.84 -14.72 3.51
CA CYS A 65 10.02 -14.20 4.19
C CYS A 65 10.57 -15.19 5.22
N ASN A 66 11.89 -15.47 5.15
CA ASN A 66 12.59 -16.40 6.04
C ASN A 66 13.37 -15.70 7.16
N CYS A 67 13.02 -14.45 7.50
CA CYS A 67 13.67 -13.77 8.62
C CYS A 67 13.21 -14.36 9.97
N VAL A 68 14.03 -14.17 11.01
CA VAL A 68 13.77 -14.73 12.35
C VAL A 68 12.41 -14.30 12.89
N GLU A 69 12.01 -13.04 12.67
CA GLU A 69 10.72 -12.49 13.13
C GLU A 69 9.51 -13.13 12.41
N CYS A 70 9.56 -13.27 11.08
CA CYS A 70 8.48 -13.89 10.31
C CYS A 70 8.34 -15.38 10.62
N VAL A 71 9.46 -16.11 10.71
CA VAL A 71 9.44 -17.55 11.00
C VAL A 71 8.92 -17.78 12.43
N SER A 72 9.47 -17.08 13.43
CA SER A 72 9.04 -17.24 14.81
C SER A 72 7.58 -16.87 15.04
N SER A 73 7.09 -15.77 14.46
CA SER A 73 5.69 -15.37 14.60
C SER A 73 4.75 -16.33 13.88
N SER A 74 5.13 -16.84 12.70
CA SER A 74 4.33 -17.81 11.97
C SER A 74 4.29 -19.19 12.61
N ASP A 75 5.38 -19.65 13.24
CA ASP A 75 5.45 -20.91 13.98
C ASP A 75 4.58 -20.88 15.25
N VAL A 76 4.45 -19.71 15.88
CA VAL A 76 3.60 -19.51 17.06
C VAL A 76 2.13 -19.40 16.66
N ASP A 77 1.81 -18.54 15.70
CA ASP A 77 0.43 -18.34 15.21
C ASP A 77 0.43 -17.76 13.80
N SER A 78 0.32 -18.66 12.81
CA SER A 78 0.31 -18.31 11.39
C SER A 78 -0.86 -17.40 11.00
N LEU A 79 -2.05 -17.64 11.56
CA LEU A 79 -3.24 -16.84 11.25
C LEU A 79 -3.11 -15.41 11.79
N ARG A 80 -2.59 -15.24 13.01
CA ARG A 80 -2.30 -13.90 13.55
C ARG A 80 -1.19 -13.20 12.76
N HIS A 81 -0.17 -13.91 12.31
CA HIS A 81 0.87 -13.34 11.44
C HIS A 81 0.28 -12.83 10.12
N SER A 82 -0.53 -13.64 9.42
CA SER A 82 -1.22 -13.22 8.19
C SER A 82 -2.20 -12.07 8.43
N ARG A 83 -2.94 -12.08 9.55
CA ARG A 83 -3.86 -10.99 9.93
C ARG A 83 -3.12 -9.66 10.15
N SER A 84 -1.95 -9.71 10.81
CA SER A 84 -1.11 -8.52 11.02
C SER A 84 -0.63 -7.93 9.69
N ARG A 85 -0.18 -8.79 8.75
CA ARG A 85 0.17 -8.35 7.39
C ARG A 85 -1.03 -7.71 6.66
N LEU A 86 -2.22 -8.32 6.73
CA LEU A 86 -3.43 -7.73 6.15
C LEU A 86 -3.75 -6.35 6.76
N ASN A 87 -3.60 -6.19 8.07
CA ASN A 87 -3.82 -4.90 8.75
C ASN A 87 -2.87 -3.80 8.25
N ILE A 88 -1.61 -4.15 7.98
CA ILE A 88 -0.63 -3.25 7.37
C ILE A 88 -1.06 -2.87 5.95
N TYR A 89 -1.40 -3.85 5.10
CA TYR A 89 -1.85 -3.57 3.74
C TYR A 89 -3.14 -2.74 3.68
N LYS A 90 -4.07 -2.98 4.60
CA LYS A 90 -5.30 -2.19 4.73
C LYS A 90 -4.99 -0.73 5.07
N ALA A 91 -3.97 -0.47 5.90
CA ALA A 91 -3.52 0.89 6.17
C ALA A 91 -2.85 1.53 4.93
N LEU A 92 -1.94 0.80 4.27
CA LEU A 92 -1.23 1.29 3.07
C LEU A 92 -2.17 1.58 1.89
N ALA A 93 -3.25 0.82 1.74
CA ALA A 93 -4.27 1.01 0.70
C ALA A 93 -5.22 2.21 0.97
N SER A 94 -5.08 2.89 2.11
CA SER A 94 -5.92 4.02 2.49
C SER A 94 -5.71 5.23 1.56
N PRO A 95 -6.76 5.74 0.87
CA PRO A 95 -6.66 6.88 -0.04
C PRO A 95 -6.03 8.11 0.60
N SER A 96 -6.41 8.43 1.84
CA SER A 96 -5.87 9.58 2.58
C SER A 96 -4.39 9.42 2.89
N LEU A 97 -3.95 8.20 3.24
CA LEU A 97 -2.55 7.93 3.52
C LEU A 97 -1.72 8.02 2.22
N ILE A 98 -2.18 7.42 1.12
CA ILE A 98 -1.52 7.51 -0.18
C ILE A 98 -1.40 8.98 -0.61
N ALA A 99 -2.47 9.76 -0.50
CA ALA A 99 -2.49 11.18 -0.89
C ALA A 99 -1.55 12.06 -0.05
N LEU A 100 -1.29 11.70 1.22
CA LEU A 100 -0.44 12.47 2.13
C LEU A 100 1.03 12.08 2.08
N SER A 101 1.33 10.81 1.81
CA SER A 101 2.67 10.23 1.98
C SER A 101 3.36 9.85 0.68
N SER A 102 2.64 9.78 -0.44
CA SER A 102 3.21 9.41 -1.73
C SER A 102 3.62 10.62 -2.56
N GLU A 103 4.79 10.54 -3.18
CA GLU A 103 5.24 11.48 -4.22
C GLU A 103 4.45 11.31 -5.52
N ASP A 104 4.14 10.06 -5.87
CA ASP A 104 3.37 9.69 -7.05
C ASP A 104 2.19 8.78 -6.65
N PRO A 105 1.02 9.37 -6.33
CA PRO A 105 -0.14 8.62 -5.86
C PRO A 105 -0.71 7.68 -6.93
N PHE A 106 -0.52 7.97 -8.23
CA PHE A 106 -0.96 7.08 -9.31
C PHE A 106 -0.10 5.83 -9.36
N LEU A 107 1.23 5.97 -9.38
CA LEU A 107 2.15 4.84 -9.43
C LEU A 107 1.96 3.96 -8.18
N THR A 108 1.87 4.59 -7.01
CA THR A 108 1.66 3.91 -5.74
C THR A 108 0.35 3.11 -5.74
N ALA A 109 -0.76 3.71 -6.17
CA ALA A 109 -2.03 3.02 -6.27
C ALA A 109 -1.99 1.84 -7.25
N PHE A 110 -1.30 1.99 -8.39
CA PHE A 110 -1.15 0.92 -9.37
C PHE A 110 -0.33 -0.25 -8.83
N GLN A 111 0.82 0.03 -8.22
CA GLN A 111 1.68 -0.98 -7.61
C GLN A 111 0.95 -1.72 -6.49
N LEU A 112 0.34 -0.99 -5.54
CA LEU A 112 -0.42 -1.59 -4.44
C LEU A 112 -1.57 -2.44 -4.95
N SER A 113 -2.36 -1.94 -5.92
CA SER A 113 -3.48 -2.71 -6.44
C SER A 113 -3.06 -4.03 -7.10
N TRP A 114 -1.88 -4.07 -7.72
CA TRP A 114 -1.33 -5.28 -8.31
C TRP A 114 -0.78 -6.23 -7.25
N GLU A 115 0.00 -5.71 -6.30
CA GLU A 115 0.55 -6.49 -5.20
C GLU A 115 -0.56 -7.18 -4.39
N LEU A 116 -1.62 -6.43 -4.04
CA LEU A 116 -2.81 -6.96 -3.35
C LEU A 116 -3.53 -8.03 -4.18
N GLN A 117 -3.59 -7.87 -5.50
CA GLN A 117 -4.19 -8.86 -6.39
C GLN A 117 -3.37 -10.15 -6.50
N GLU A 118 -2.05 -10.07 -6.40
CA GLU A 118 -1.19 -11.26 -6.34
C GLU A 118 -1.25 -11.91 -4.96
N LEU A 119 -1.27 -11.12 -3.88
CA LEU A 119 -1.44 -11.62 -2.50
C LEU A 119 -2.74 -12.40 -2.33
N SER A 120 -3.84 -11.96 -2.93
CA SER A 120 -5.13 -12.67 -2.85
C SER A 120 -5.11 -14.09 -3.45
N LYS A 121 -4.10 -14.42 -4.28
CA LYS A 121 -3.90 -15.76 -4.84
C LYS A 121 -2.96 -16.62 -3.99
N VAL A 122 -2.16 -15.99 -3.14
CA VAL A 122 -1.19 -16.68 -2.27
C VAL A 122 -1.82 -16.96 -0.91
N GLU A 123 -2.53 -15.99 -0.33
CA GLU A 123 -3.21 -16.09 0.96
C GLU A 123 -4.72 -16.21 0.75
N ASN A 124 -5.22 -17.44 0.65
CA ASN A 124 -6.61 -17.72 0.30
C ASN A 124 -7.58 -17.39 1.44
N GLU A 125 -7.09 -17.39 2.68
CA GLU A 125 -7.86 -17.14 3.91
C GLU A 125 -8.44 -15.72 3.97
N PHE A 126 -7.75 -14.75 3.36
CA PHE A 126 -8.14 -13.33 3.31
C PHE A 126 -8.28 -12.82 1.87
N LYS A 127 -8.58 -13.73 0.95
CA LYS A 127 -8.64 -13.43 -0.49
C LYS A 127 -9.60 -12.28 -0.80
N SER A 128 -10.81 -12.30 -0.23
CA SER A 128 -11.83 -11.28 -0.45
C SER A 128 -11.36 -9.89 -0.02
N GLU A 129 -10.71 -9.81 1.14
CA GLU A 129 -10.22 -8.56 1.71
C GLU A 129 -9.09 -7.98 0.85
N TYR A 130 -8.16 -8.80 0.37
CA TYR A 130 -7.13 -8.35 -0.56
C TYR A 130 -7.70 -7.87 -1.89
N GLU A 131 -8.72 -8.56 -2.44
CA GLU A 131 -9.40 -8.14 -3.66
C GLU A 131 -10.15 -6.81 -3.49
N GLU A 132 -10.78 -6.60 -2.32
CA GLU A 132 -11.44 -5.34 -1.97
C GLU A 132 -10.44 -4.18 -1.87
N LEU A 133 -9.31 -4.37 -1.18
CA LEU A 133 -8.25 -3.37 -1.08
C LEU A 133 -7.61 -3.07 -2.45
N SER A 134 -7.44 -4.09 -3.30
CA SER A 134 -6.98 -3.91 -4.68
C SER A 134 -7.95 -3.02 -5.45
N GLN A 135 -9.25 -3.27 -5.31
CA GLN A 135 -10.28 -2.46 -5.96
C GLN A 135 -10.32 -1.02 -5.41
N GLN A 136 -10.14 -0.83 -4.11
CA GLN A 136 -10.05 0.50 -3.49
C GLN A 136 -8.90 1.33 -4.09
N CYS A 137 -7.72 0.73 -4.29
CA CYS A 137 -6.58 1.41 -4.91
C CYS A 137 -6.87 1.79 -6.37
N LYS A 138 -7.49 0.89 -7.15
CA LYS A 138 -7.92 1.16 -8.54
C LYS A 138 -8.92 2.31 -8.60
N GLN A 139 -9.89 2.31 -7.69
CA GLN A 139 -10.92 3.33 -7.60
C GLN A 139 -10.32 4.69 -7.21
N PHE A 140 -9.40 4.72 -6.23
CA PHE A 140 -8.68 5.93 -5.85
C PHE A 140 -7.93 6.57 -7.03
N ALA A 141 -7.19 5.77 -7.81
CA ALA A 141 -6.50 6.28 -9.00
C ALA A 141 -7.47 6.83 -10.05
N LYS A 142 -8.62 6.17 -10.26
CA LYS A 142 -9.67 6.69 -11.14
C LYS A 142 -10.23 8.02 -10.61
N ASP A 143 -10.62 8.07 -9.34
CA ASP A 143 -11.20 9.26 -8.72
C ASP A 143 -10.25 10.46 -8.80
N LEU A 144 -8.95 10.22 -8.65
CA LEU A 144 -7.92 11.23 -8.77
C LEU A 144 -7.80 11.77 -10.22
N LEU A 145 -7.91 10.91 -11.23
CA LEU A 145 -7.99 11.36 -12.63
C LEU A 145 -9.28 12.13 -12.93
N ASP A 146 -10.40 11.73 -12.34
CA ASP A 146 -11.70 12.38 -12.54
C ASP A 146 -11.75 13.82 -11.99
N GLN A 147 -10.81 14.19 -11.11
CA GLN A 147 -10.62 15.56 -10.62
C GLN A 147 -9.91 16.49 -11.60
N THR A 148 -9.31 15.97 -12.67
CA THR A 148 -8.68 16.82 -13.70
C THR A 148 -9.72 17.70 -14.40
N ARG A 149 -9.39 18.98 -14.60
CA ARG A 149 -10.31 19.99 -15.12
C ARG A 149 -9.99 20.43 -16.54
N SER A 150 -8.80 20.13 -17.03
CA SER A 150 -8.36 20.49 -18.37
C SER A 150 -7.67 19.34 -19.09
N SER A 151 -7.74 19.35 -20.41
CA SER A 151 -6.98 18.43 -21.27
C SER A 151 -5.48 18.54 -21.03
N ARG A 152 -4.98 19.72 -20.66
CA ARG A 152 -3.57 19.95 -20.34
C ARG A 152 -3.13 19.23 -19.06
N GLU A 153 -3.91 19.31 -17.98
CA GLU A 153 -3.64 18.56 -16.74
C GLU A 153 -3.61 17.06 -17.02
N LEU A 154 -4.59 16.58 -17.79
CA LEU A 154 -4.67 15.19 -18.17
C LEU A 154 -3.47 14.74 -19.02
N GLU A 155 -3.05 15.55 -19.99
CA GLU A 155 -1.87 15.29 -20.82
C GLU A 155 -0.58 15.21 -19.98
N ILE A 156 -0.42 16.10 -18.99
CA ILE A 156 0.72 16.08 -18.07
C ILE A 156 0.75 14.77 -17.28
N ILE A 157 -0.39 14.38 -16.69
CA ILE A 157 -0.47 13.14 -15.88
C ILE A 157 -0.21 11.91 -16.75
N LEU A 158 -0.82 11.85 -17.94
CA LEU A 158 -0.73 10.68 -18.82
C LEU A 158 0.67 10.51 -19.46
N ASN A 159 1.42 11.60 -19.63
CA ASN A 159 2.77 11.59 -20.19
C ASN A 159 3.88 11.67 -19.13
N TYR A 160 3.54 11.76 -17.84
CA TYR A 160 4.54 11.82 -16.77
C TYR A 160 5.48 10.61 -16.82
N ARG A 161 6.78 10.89 -16.77
CA ARG A 161 7.87 9.91 -16.63
C ARG A 161 8.55 10.11 -15.29
N ASP A 162 8.87 9.02 -14.62
CA ASP A 162 9.79 9.06 -13.48
C ASP A 162 11.18 9.39 -14.01
N ASP A 163 11.88 10.35 -13.39
CA ASP A 163 13.22 10.79 -13.78
C ASP A 163 14.24 9.63 -13.79
N ASN A 164 13.93 8.53 -13.09
CA ASN A 164 14.73 7.30 -13.08
C ASN A 164 14.59 6.43 -14.35
N SER A 165 13.68 6.75 -15.27
CA SER A 165 13.51 6.01 -16.53
C SER A 165 14.47 6.50 -17.62
N LEU A 166 15.76 6.20 -17.45
CA LEU A 166 16.84 6.46 -18.41
C LEU A 166 16.74 5.65 -19.73
N ILE A 167 15.58 5.07 -20.06
CA ILE A 167 15.41 4.26 -21.28
C ILE A 167 14.66 5.09 -22.33
N GLU A 168 15.49 5.62 -23.22
CA GLU A 168 15.24 6.08 -24.59
C GLU A 168 13.84 5.77 -25.16
N ASP A 169 13.02 6.82 -25.35
CA ASP A 169 12.29 6.95 -26.61
C ASP A 169 11.93 8.43 -26.86
N GLN A 170 12.48 9.01 -27.93
CA GLN A 170 12.40 10.44 -28.28
C GLN A 170 11.06 10.83 -28.97
N SER A 171 9.95 10.24 -28.54
CA SER A 171 8.62 10.64 -29.02
C SER A 171 7.86 11.33 -27.87
N GLY A 172 7.67 12.65 -28.00
CA GLY A 172 7.05 13.51 -26.98
C GLY A 172 5.55 13.27 -26.73
N ASN A 173 5.04 12.05 -26.94
CA ASN A 173 3.63 11.68 -26.82
C ASN A 173 3.47 10.16 -26.60
N ASP A 174 4.27 9.60 -25.69
CA ASP A 174 4.32 8.15 -25.51
C ASP A 174 3.32 7.60 -24.49
N LEU A 175 2.47 8.45 -23.89
CA LEU A 175 1.44 8.08 -22.90
C LEU A 175 2.00 7.11 -21.84
N ALA A 176 3.19 7.41 -21.32
CA ALA A 176 3.97 6.51 -20.47
C ALA A 176 3.17 6.00 -19.27
N ARG A 177 2.38 6.88 -18.64
CA ARG A 177 1.50 6.53 -17.53
C ARG A 177 0.37 5.61 -17.95
N LEU A 178 -0.20 5.81 -19.15
CA LEU A 178 -1.26 4.95 -19.68
C LEU A 178 -0.72 3.54 -19.95
N LYS A 179 0.47 3.43 -20.55
CA LYS A 179 1.14 2.12 -20.75
C LYS A 179 1.34 1.41 -19.41
N LEU A 180 1.76 2.16 -18.39
CA LEU A 180 1.92 1.64 -17.04
C LEU A 180 0.58 1.21 -16.41
N ALA A 181 -0.49 1.98 -16.59
CA ALA A 181 -1.84 1.61 -16.16
C ALA A 181 -2.32 0.30 -16.82
N ILE A 182 -2.05 0.12 -18.12
CA ILE A 182 -2.34 -1.13 -18.84
C ILE A 182 -1.52 -2.30 -18.26
N LYS A 183 -0.21 -2.10 -18.01
CA LYS A 183 0.66 -3.10 -17.39
C LYS A 183 0.12 -3.58 -16.04
N TYR A 184 -0.39 -2.66 -15.21
CA TYR A 184 -1.01 -2.98 -13.93
C TYR A 184 -2.51 -3.30 -14.01
N ARG A 185 -3.04 -3.57 -15.21
CA ARG A 185 -4.43 -4.01 -15.46
C ARG A 185 -5.49 -3.07 -14.87
N GLN A 186 -5.26 -1.77 -14.94
CA GLN A 186 -6.17 -0.73 -14.47
C GLN A 186 -7.33 -0.53 -15.46
N LYS A 187 -8.27 -1.48 -15.51
CA LYS A 187 -9.37 -1.46 -16.50
C LYS A 187 -10.24 -0.19 -16.42
N GLU A 188 -10.44 0.35 -15.23
CA GLU A 188 -11.30 1.51 -14.99
C GLU A 188 -10.60 2.87 -15.20
N VAL A 189 -9.27 2.88 -15.29
CA VAL A 189 -8.45 4.07 -15.59
C VAL A 189 -8.40 4.35 -17.10
N SER A 190 -8.98 3.46 -17.92
CA SER A 190 -9.09 3.61 -19.36
C SER A 190 -9.79 4.93 -19.72
N VAL A 191 -9.03 5.84 -20.32
CA VAL A 191 -9.40 7.20 -20.75
C VAL A 191 -10.75 7.27 -21.49
N ALA A 192 -11.15 6.19 -22.18
CA ALA A 192 -12.43 6.06 -22.86
C ALA A 192 -13.67 6.21 -21.96
N ARG A 193 -13.56 5.97 -20.65
CA ARG A 193 -14.68 6.13 -19.69
C ARG A 193 -14.68 7.48 -18.97
N ILE A 194 -13.55 8.18 -18.94
CA ILE A 194 -13.36 9.49 -18.30
C ILE A 194 -13.78 10.63 -19.25
N TYR A 195 -13.54 10.45 -20.56
CA TYR A 195 -13.87 11.42 -21.60
C TYR A 195 -15.37 11.67 -21.94
N PRO A 196 -16.37 10.79 -21.69
CA PRO A 196 -17.71 11.01 -22.26
C PRO A 196 -18.54 12.12 -21.61
N SER A 197 -18.17 12.67 -20.44
CA SER A 197 -19.14 13.44 -19.63
C SER A 197 -18.83 14.90 -19.36
N LYS A 198 -17.64 15.45 -19.69
CA LYS A 198 -17.26 16.81 -19.25
C LYS A 198 -17.07 17.89 -20.31
N HIS A 199 -17.17 17.60 -21.62
CA HIS A 199 -16.97 18.64 -22.64
C HIS A 199 -18.03 18.60 -23.75
N HIS A 200 -19.01 19.52 -23.70
CA HIS A 200 -19.92 19.80 -24.81
C HIS A 200 -19.33 20.75 -25.87
N ASN A 201 -18.08 21.19 -25.73
CA ASN A 201 -17.42 22.03 -26.73
C ASN A 201 -15.93 21.71 -26.79
N PHE A 202 -15.50 20.85 -27.73
CA PHE A 202 -14.11 20.88 -28.18
C PHE A 202 -13.96 20.33 -29.61
N ASN A 203 -13.46 21.19 -30.50
CA ASN A 203 -13.29 20.93 -31.92
C ASN A 203 -11.96 20.19 -32.24
N HIS A 204 -12.05 19.33 -33.26
CA HIS A 204 -11.02 18.87 -34.21
C HIS A 204 -9.75 18.10 -33.76
N SER A 205 -9.31 18.12 -32.49
CA SER A 205 -8.10 17.36 -32.08
C SER A 205 -8.39 15.98 -31.46
N ALA A 206 -9.60 15.76 -30.93
CA ALA A 206 -9.97 14.51 -30.25
C ALA A 206 -10.02 13.27 -31.16
N GLY A 207 -10.24 13.46 -32.48
CA GLY A 207 -10.32 12.37 -33.46
C GLY A 207 -9.03 11.55 -33.58
N ASN A 208 -7.88 12.14 -33.28
CA ASN A 208 -6.59 11.44 -33.29
C ASN A 208 -6.34 10.61 -32.01
N TRP A 209 -6.98 10.98 -30.89
CA TRP A 209 -6.79 10.36 -29.59
C TRP A 209 -7.60 9.08 -29.43
N TYR A 210 -8.89 9.10 -29.78
CA TYR A 210 -9.73 7.88 -29.78
C TYR A 210 -9.17 6.80 -30.71
N SER A 211 -8.60 7.20 -31.86
CA SER A 211 -7.95 6.30 -32.81
C SER A 211 -6.70 5.64 -32.22
N LYS A 212 -5.88 6.38 -31.44
CA LYS A 212 -4.70 5.83 -30.74
C LYS A 212 -5.07 4.94 -29.55
N ILE A 213 -6.09 5.31 -28.78
CA ILE A 213 -6.56 4.54 -27.60
C ILE A 213 -7.23 3.22 -28.02
N SER A 214 -8.07 3.24 -29.07
CA SER A 214 -8.66 2.02 -29.63
C SER A 214 -7.58 1.04 -30.12
N LEU A 215 -6.47 1.54 -30.66
CA LEU A 215 -5.36 0.70 -31.09
C LEU A 215 -4.62 0.04 -29.91
N LEU A 216 -4.48 0.74 -28.78
CA LEU A 216 -3.83 0.20 -27.57
C LEU A 216 -4.72 -0.79 -26.78
N LEU A 217 -6.04 -0.61 -26.79
CA LEU A 217 -6.99 -1.53 -26.13
C LEU A 217 -7.22 -2.84 -26.90
N LEU A 218 -6.84 -2.89 -28.18
CA LEU A 218 -6.88 -4.08 -29.03
C LEU A 218 -5.59 -4.92 -28.96
N LEU A 219 -4.55 -4.44 -28.27
CA LEU A 219 -3.34 -5.22 -28.09
C LEU A 219 -3.58 -6.29 -27.02
N PRO A 220 -3.33 -7.58 -27.32
CA PRO A 220 -3.39 -8.61 -26.31
C PRO A 220 -2.38 -8.29 -25.19
N PRO A 221 -2.70 -8.61 -23.93
CA PRO A 221 -1.74 -8.41 -22.84
C PRO A 221 -0.43 -9.11 -23.19
N PRO A 222 0.74 -8.49 -22.97
CA PRO A 222 2.01 -9.17 -23.18
C PRO A 222 2.06 -10.39 -22.25
N GLY A 223 1.96 -11.58 -22.84
CA GLY A 223 1.94 -12.85 -22.11
C GLY A 223 1.02 -13.96 -22.64
N SER A 224 0.16 -13.72 -23.64
CA SER A 224 -0.63 -14.81 -24.25
C SER A 224 0.13 -15.52 -25.39
N THR A 225 1.14 -16.31 -25.03
CA THR A 225 1.57 -17.46 -25.86
C THR A 225 1.65 -18.67 -24.95
N ALA A 226 0.72 -19.60 -25.14
CA ALA A 226 0.80 -20.94 -24.57
C ALA A 226 1.96 -21.69 -25.24
N VAL A 227 3.05 -21.92 -24.51
CA VAL A 227 4.05 -22.96 -24.84
C VAL A 227 4.56 -23.57 -23.53
N GLU A 228 4.20 -24.85 -23.38
CA GLU A 228 4.85 -25.99 -22.72
C GLU A 228 5.57 -25.87 -21.37
N MET A 229 5.22 -26.84 -20.52
CA MET A 229 5.92 -27.27 -19.31
C MET A 229 7.42 -27.49 -19.55
N GLY A 230 8.28 -26.84 -18.76
CA GLY A 230 9.70 -27.20 -18.73
C GLY A 230 10.62 -26.24 -17.98
N LYS A 231 10.92 -26.60 -16.72
CA LYS A 231 12.03 -26.12 -15.87
C LYS A 231 12.02 -24.65 -15.40
N ALA A 232 12.02 -24.51 -14.07
CA ALA A 232 12.28 -23.28 -13.34
C ALA A 232 13.71 -22.75 -13.62
N PRO A 233 13.91 -21.43 -13.81
CA PRO A 233 15.22 -20.84 -13.71
C PRO A 233 15.59 -20.67 -12.23
N THR A 234 16.72 -21.26 -11.88
CA THR A 234 17.43 -21.14 -10.60
C THR A 234 17.76 -19.69 -10.25
N ALA A 235 17.53 -19.33 -8.99
CA ALA A 235 17.91 -18.06 -8.40
C ALA A 235 19.44 -17.80 -8.53
N PRO A 236 19.88 -16.56 -8.76
CA PRO A 236 21.26 -16.21 -8.50
C PRO A 236 21.47 -16.00 -6.99
N THR A 237 22.34 -16.81 -6.42
CA THR A 237 22.96 -16.59 -5.10
C THR A 237 24.16 -15.66 -5.27
N ALA A 238 24.15 -14.50 -4.62
CA ALA A 238 25.34 -13.73 -4.19
C ALA A 238 24.84 -12.55 -3.33
N LEU A 239 25.02 -12.59 -2.00
CA LEU A 239 26.17 -12.09 -1.23
C LEU A 239 26.07 -10.61 -0.85
N ALA A 240 25.81 -10.42 0.45
CA ALA A 240 26.46 -9.48 1.37
C ALA A 240 26.24 -7.95 1.21
N SER A 241 25.45 -7.42 2.16
CA SER A 241 25.75 -6.30 3.08
C SER A 241 26.09 -4.89 2.54
N ARG A 242 25.47 -3.89 3.21
CA ARG A 242 25.53 -2.39 3.10
C ARG A 242 24.37 -1.84 2.26
N ASP A 243 23.48 -0.96 2.70
CA ASP A 243 23.33 -0.08 3.88
C ASP A 243 21.83 0.14 4.17
N PRO A 244 21.42 0.55 5.39
CA PRO A 244 20.04 0.88 5.70
C PRO A 244 19.75 2.35 5.37
N GLY A 245 18.85 2.60 4.42
CA GLY A 245 18.30 3.92 4.16
C GLY A 245 18.32 4.28 2.68
N VAL A 246 17.13 4.41 2.09
CA VAL A 246 16.59 5.60 1.39
C VAL A 246 15.16 5.25 0.99
N TRP A 247 14.22 5.51 1.90
CA TRP A 247 12.94 6.11 1.51
C TRP A 247 12.95 7.45 2.24
N CYS A 248 13.03 8.54 1.48
CA CYS A 248 13.21 9.87 2.04
C CYS A 248 12.10 10.20 3.05
N PRO A 249 12.44 10.79 4.21
CA PRO A 249 11.46 11.45 5.07
C PRO A 249 11.18 12.83 4.48
N LEU A 250 9.92 13.13 4.15
CA LEU A 250 9.48 14.48 3.84
C LEU A 250 8.61 15.01 4.98
N VAL A 251 9.28 15.46 6.06
CA VAL A 251 8.88 16.65 6.82
C VAL A 251 10.16 17.37 7.29
N SER A 252 10.41 18.52 6.66
CA SER A 252 11.42 19.57 6.93
C SER A 252 12.89 19.25 6.64
#